data_AF-A0A6J5W3U1-F1
#
_entry.id   AF-A0A6J5W3U1-F1
#
_cell.length_a   1.000
_cell.length_b   1.000
_cell.length_c   1.000
_cell.angle_alpha   90.00
_cell.angle_beta   90.00
_cell.angle_gamma   90.00
#
_symmetry.space_group_name_H-M   'P 1'
#
loop_
_entity.id
_entity.type
_entity.pdbx_description
1 polymer ?
#
loop_
_entity_poly.entity_id
_entity_poly.type
_entity_poly.pdbx_seq_one_letter_code
_entity_poly.pdbx_strand_id
1 'polypeptide(L)'
;MRGIAAAQGEEARKVAIELAEGLALLKEAFEKTSKGKDFFSGDKIGYLDIAFGCFLGWLRVTEKMNGVKPLDETKTPGLAKWAHKFCAAASVKDIQTSLQTFCKSK
;
A
#
# COMPACT_ATOMS: atom_id res chain seq x y z
N MET A 1 26.19 -21.18 -14.69
CA MET A 1 25.41 -20.52 -13.61
C MET A 1 24.96 -19.07 -13.89
N ARG A 2 25.46 -18.35 -14.91
CA ARG A 2 25.06 -16.95 -15.20
C ARG A 2 23.60 -16.75 -15.65
N GLY A 3 22.98 -17.76 -16.29
CA GLY A 3 21.64 -17.62 -16.86
C GLY A 3 20.52 -17.46 -15.82
N ILE A 4 20.62 -18.14 -14.67
CA ILE A 4 19.59 -18.09 -13.63
C ILE A 4 19.58 -16.74 -12.91
N ALA A 5 20.77 -16.17 -12.63
CA ALA A 5 20.90 -14.87 -11.99
C ALA A 5 20.42 -13.71 -12.89
N ALA A 6 20.69 -13.79 -14.20
CA ALA A 6 20.20 -12.81 -15.17
C ALA A 6 18.68 -12.84 -15.30
N ALA A 7 18.07 -14.03 -15.38
CA ALA A 7 16.62 -14.19 -15.42
C ALA A 7 15.93 -13.68 -14.15
N GLN A 8 16.50 -13.94 -12.97
CA GLN A 8 16.00 -13.38 -11.71
C GLN A 8 16.08 -11.84 -11.68
N GLY A 9 17.14 -11.26 -12.21
CA GLY A 9 17.30 -9.81 -12.29
C GLY A 9 16.29 -9.14 -13.22
N GLU A 10 15.98 -9.77 -14.35
CA GLU A 10 14.98 -9.26 -15.30
C GLU A 10 13.56 -9.33 -14.73
N GLU A 11 13.19 -10.45 -14.10
CA GLU A 11 11.87 -10.61 -13.48
C GLU A 11 11.68 -9.64 -12.31
N ALA A 12 12.70 -9.48 -11.46
CA ALA A 12 12.65 -8.50 -10.37
C ALA A 12 12.47 -7.06 -10.89
N ARG A 13 13.11 -6.72 -12.01
CA ARG A 13 12.96 -5.42 -12.65
C ARG A 13 11.55 -5.21 -13.20
N LYS A 14 10.97 -6.25 -13.81
CA LYS A 14 9.60 -6.20 -14.34
C LYS A 14 8.58 -5.97 -13.22
N VAL A 15 8.67 -6.75 -12.14
CA VAL A 15 7.80 -6.58 -10.95
C VAL A 15 7.94 -5.18 -10.36
N ALA A 16 9.15 -4.62 -10.31
CA ALA A 16 9.37 -3.26 -9.81
C ALA A 16 8.70 -2.19 -10.70
N ILE A 17 8.72 -2.38 -12.03
CA ILE A 17 8.03 -1.48 -12.97
C ILE A 17 6.52 -1.57 -12.80
N GLU A 18 5.96 -2.78 -12.78
CA GLU A 18 4.51 -3.00 -12.59
C GLU A 18 4.01 -2.42 -11.25
N LEU A 19 4.80 -2.58 -10.17
CA LEU A 19 4.49 -1.97 -8.88
C LEU A 19 4.49 -0.44 -8.96
N ALA A 20 5.47 0.16 -9.63
CA ALA A 20 5.57 1.61 -9.79
C ALA A 20 4.40 2.17 -10.61
N GLU A 21 4.03 1.50 -11.70
CA GLU A 21 2.87 1.86 -12.54
C GLU A 21 1.56 1.75 -11.77
N GLY A 22 1.37 0.65 -11.03
CA GLY A 22 0.19 0.46 -10.18
C GLY A 22 0.07 1.54 -9.09
N LEU A 23 1.17 1.92 -8.45
CA LEU A 23 1.19 3.00 -7.46
C LEU A 23 0.90 4.36 -8.08
N ALA A 24 1.38 4.62 -9.31
CA ALA A 24 1.06 5.86 -10.03
C ALA A 24 -0.44 5.96 -10.33
N LEU A 25 -1.05 4.87 -10.81
CA LEU A 25 -2.50 4.80 -11.05
C LEU A 25 -3.31 4.99 -9.76
N LEU A 26 -2.89 4.39 -8.66
CA LEU A 26 -3.54 4.56 -7.35
C LEU A 26 -3.45 6.00 -6.85
N LYS A 27 -2.30 6.66 -7.04
CA LYS A 27 -2.12 8.07 -6.68
C LYS A 27 -3.07 8.96 -7.49
N GLU A 28 -3.11 8.77 -8.80
CA GLU A 28 -4.01 9.51 -9.69
C GLU A 28 -5.48 9.26 -9.34
N ALA A 29 -5.85 8.01 -9.07
CA ALA A 29 -7.19 7.65 -8.64
C ALA A 29 -7.55 8.34 -7.32
N PHE A 30 -6.64 8.38 -6.34
CA PHE A 30 -6.86 9.07 -5.08
C PHE A 30 -7.07 10.57 -5.28
N GLU A 31 -6.24 11.23 -6.08
CA GLU A 31 -6.38 12.66 -6.37
C GLU A 31 -7.72 12.99 -7.02
N LYS A 32 -8.17 12.18 -8.00
CA LYS A 32 -9.44 12.38 -8.70
C LYS A 32 -10.67 12.12 -7.82
N THR A 33 -10.62 11.06 -7.01
CA THR A 33 -11.79 10.57 -6.25
C THR A 33 -11.95 11.29 -4.91
N SER A 34 -10.84 11.54 -4.21
CA SER A 34 -10.87 12.19 -2.89
C SER A 34 -11.29 13.66 -2.96
N LYS A 35 -11.03 14.35 -4.09
CA LYS A 35 -11.27 15.80 -4.25
C LYS A 35 -10.61 16.62 -3.13
N GLY A 36 -9.42 16.19 -2.69
CA GLY A 36 -8.66 16.84 -1.62
C GLY A 36 -9.11 16.47 -0.20
N LYS A 37 -10.02 15.50 -0.06
CA LYS A 37 -10.45 14.96 1.24
C LYS A 37 -9.54 13.81 1.69
N ASP A 38 -9.88 13.26 2.86
CA ASP A 38 -9.04 12.29 3.55
C ASP A 38 -9.16 10.86 3.01
N PHE A 39 -10.26 10.53 2.35
CA PHE A 39 -10.58 9.19 1.85
C PHE A 39 -10.82 9.23 0.34
N PHE A 40 -10.65 8.08 -0.34
CA PHE A 40 -11.03 7.92 -1.75
C PHE A 40 -12.50 8.29 -1.96
N SER A 41 -13.33 7.98 -0.96
CA SER A 41 -14.76 8.26 -0.96
C SER A 41 -15.12 9.66 -0.43
N GLY A 42 -14.13 10.53 -0.18
CA GLY A 42 -14.34 11.89 0.33
C GLY A 42 -14.13 11.99 1.85
N ASP A 43 -15.19 12.33 2.58
CA ASP A 43 -15.14 12.65 4.01
C ASP A 43 -15.20 11.41 4.93
N LYS A 44 -15.68 10.27 4.42
CA LYS A 44 -15.86 9.02 5.18
C LYS A 44 -15.26 7.85 4.42
N ILE A 45 -14.90 6.80 5.16
CA ILE A 45 -14.48 5.51 4.57
C ILE A 45 -15.63 4.96 3.73
N GLY A 46 -15.34 4.65 2.46
CA GLY A 46 -16.26 3.95 1.57
C GLY A 46 -15.61 2.74 0.91
N TYR A 47 -16.19 2.30 -0.22
CA TYR A 47 -15.83 1.02 -0.83
C TYR A 47 -14.35 0.93 -1.23
N LEU A 48 -13.85 1.94 -1.95
CA LEU A 48 -12.45 1.95 -2.41
C LEU A 48 -11.46 2.00 -1.23
N ASP A 49 -11.81 2.72 -0.17
CA ASP A 49 -11.00 2.78 1.05
C ASP A 49 -10.89 1.40 1.72
N ILE A 50 -12.00 0.65 1.79
CA ILE A 50 -12.01 -0.70 2.36
C ILE A 50 -11.24 -1.68 1.46
N ALA A 51 -11.51 -1.65 0.16
CA ALA A 51 -10.89 -2.54 -0.82
C ALA A 51 -9.37 -2.35 -0.89
N PHE A 52 -8.89 -1.12 -0.84
CA PHE A 52 -7.44 -0.86 -0.81
C PHE A 52 -6.87 -1.05 0.60
N GLY A 53 -7.61 -0.66 1.62
CA GLY A 53 -7.21 -0.75 3.02
C GLY A 53 -6.94 -2.16 3.52
N CYS A 54 -7.62 -3.18 2.97
CA CYS A 54 -7.38 -4.57 3.35
C CYS A 54 -5.96 -5.06 2.97
N PHE A 55 -5.33 -4.45 1.96
CA PHE A 55 -3.98 -4.78 1.53
C PHE A 55 -2.88 -4.10 2.36
N LEU A 56 -3.20 -3.10 3.19
CA LEU A 56 -2.22 -2.35 3.98
C LEU A 56 -1.36 -3.23 4.90
N GLY A 57 -1.96 -4.29 5.46
CA GLY A 57 -1.22 -5.28 6.25
C GLY A 57 -0.13 -5.96 5.43
N TRP A 58 -0.48 -6.42 4.23
CA TRP A 58 0.44 -7.07 3.31
C TRP A 58 1.52 -6.11 2.81
N LEU A 59 1.16 -4.87 2.44
CA LEU A 59 2.12 -3.85 2.00
C LEU A 59 3.21 -3.59 3.05
N ARG A 60 2.86 -3.56 4.34
CA ARG A 60 3.83 -3.41 5.44
C ARG A 60 4.76 -4.63 5.57
N VAL A 61 4.25 -5.84 5.33
CA VAL A 61 5.09 -7.05 5.33
C VAL A 61 6.06 -7.00 4.16
N THR A 62 5.58 -6.68 2.96
CA THR A 62 6.41 -6.53 1.76
C THR A 62 7.49 -5.45 1.94
N GLU A 63 7.15 -4.32 2.57
CA GLU A 63 8.12 -3.28 2.89
C GLU A 63 9.25 -3.80 3.79
N LYS A 64 8.92 -4.56 4.84
CA LYS A 64 9.93 -5.15 5.74
C LYS A 64 10.81 -6.19 5.05
N MET A 65 10.23 -7.02 4.18
CA MET A 65 10.96 -8.09 3.50
C MET A 65 11.88 -7.57 2.40
N ASN A 66 11.43 -6.55 1.66
CA ASN A 66 12.10 -6.12 0.43
C ASN A 66 12.78 -4.74 0.54
N GLY A 67 12.56 -4.01 1.65
CA GLY A 67 13.07 -2.65 1.83
C GLY A 67 12.43 -1.59 0.91
N VAL A 68 11.38 -1.96 0.17
CA VAL A 68 10.66 -1.07 -0.74
C VAL A 68 9.44 -0.51 -0.03
N LYS A 69 9.36 0.81 0.13
CA LYS A 69 8.22 1.50 0.74
C LYS A 69 7.21 1.93 -0.34
N PRO A 70 6.06 1.23 -0.51
CA PRO A 70 5.10 1.55 -1.57
C PRO A 70 4.33 2.83 -1.26
N LEU A 71 3.99 3.04 0.02
CA LEU A 71 3.33 4.25 0.53
C LEU A 71 4.36 5.15 1.22
N ASP A 72 5.16 5.81 0.39
CA ASP A 72 6.19 6.72 0.85
C ASP A 72 5.64 8.15 1.00
N GLU A 73 6.00 8.84 2.07
CA GLU A 73 5.53 10.20 2.36
C GLU A 73 6.06 11.26 1.38
N THR A 74 7.22 11.00 0.76
CA THR A 74 7.83 11.89 -0.23
C THR A 74 7.29 11.62 -1.64
N LYS A 75 7.05 10.36 -2.00
CA LYS A 75 6.59 9.98 -3.35
C LYS A 75 5.07 10.00 -3.48
N THR A 76 4.38 9.57 -2.44
CA THR A 76 2.92 9.36 -2.37
C THR A 76 2.32 9.97 -1.10
N PRO A 77 2.50 11.29 -0.83
CA PRO A 77 2.07 11.93 0.41
C PRO A 77 0.57 11.76 0.71
N GLY A 78 -0.28 11.85 -0.33
CA GLY A 78 -1.73 11.67 -0.18
C GLY A 78 -2.12 10.28 0.29
N LEU A 79 -1.54 9.24 -0.32
CA LEU A 79 -1.80 7.84 0.05
C LEU A 79 -1.19 7.49 1.42
N ALA A 80 -0.02 8.04 1.75
CA ALA A 80 0.58 7.86 3.07
C ALA A 80 -0.30 8.44 4.18
N LYS A 81 -0.83 9.66 3.98
CA LYS A 81 -1.77 10.30 4.90
C LYS A 81 -3.09 9.54 4.99
N TRP A 82 -3.62 9.10 3.85
CA TRP A 82 -4.82 8.27 3.79
C TRP A 82 -4.65 6.99 4.60
N ALA A 83 -3.55 6.25 4.42
CA ALA A 83 -3.30 5.00 5.13
C ALA A 83 -3.24 5.21 6.65
N HIS A 84 -2.62 6.30 7.11
CA HIS A 84 -2.60 6.66 8.53
C HIS A 84 -4.02 6.92 9.07
N LYS A 85 -4.84 7.71 8.34
CA LYS A 85 -6.23 8.00 8.73
C LYS A 85 -7.13 6.77 8.69
N PHE A 86 -6.98 5.92 7.67
CA PHE A 86 -7.72 4.68 7.54
C PHE A 86 -7.43 3.73 8.70
N CYS A 87 -6.14 3.53 9.05
CA CYS A 87 -5.75 2.69 10.19
C CYS A 87 -6.18 3.25 11.55
N ALA A 88 -6.29 4.58 11.68
CA ALA A 88 -6.75 5.23 12.90
C ALA A 88 -8.27 5.21 13.09
N ALA A 89 -9.04 4.91 12.03
CA ALA A 89 -10.49 4.82 12.13
C ALA A 89 -10.92 3.70 13.09
N ALA A 90 -11.87 4.01 13.97
CA ALA A 90 -12.31 3.10 15.03
C ALA A 90 -12.69 1.71 14.50
N SER A 91 -13.35 1.64 13.34
CA SER A 91 -13.77 0.39 12.68
C SER A 91 -12.63 -0.48 12.15
N VAL A 92 -11.42 0.06 12.02
CA VAL A 92 -10.24 -0.61 11.46
C VAL A 92 -9.21 -0.94 12.54
N LYS A 93 -9.22 -0.19 13.65
CA LYS A 93 -8.25 -0.31 14.75
C LYS A 93 -8.23 -1.71 15.36
N ASP A 94 -9.39 -2.36 15.49
CA ASP A 94 -9.49 -3.72 16.05
C ASP A 94 -8.95 -4.79 15.08
N ILE A 95 -9.13 -4.59 13.77
CA ILE A 95 -8.62 -5.49 12.71
C ILE A 95 -7.09 -5.38 12.58
N GLN A 96 -6.53 -4.17 12.73
CA GLN A 96 -5.08 -3.96 12.64
C GLN A 96 -4.32 -4.70 13.75
N THR A 97 -4.88 -4.76 14.96
CA THR A 97 -4.28 -5.46 16.10
C THR A 97 -4.07 -6.95 15.78
N SER A 98 -4.99 -7.57 15.06
CA SER A 98 -4.89 -8.97 14.62
C SER A 98 -3.78 -9.20 13.56
N LEU A 99 -3.59 -8.27 12.62
CA LEU A 99 -2.56 -8.40 11.58
C LEU A 99 -1.13 -8.21 12.11
N GLN A 100 -0.94 -7.37 13.14
CA GLN A 100 0.35 -7.24 13.82
C GLN A 100 0.76 -8.53 14.54
N THR A 101 -0.22 -9.27 15.09
CA THR A 101 0.02 -10.56 15.76
C THR A 101 0.45 -11.64 14.77
N PHE A 102 -0.14 -11.67 13.56
CA PHE A 102 0.26 -12.61 12.51
C PHE A 102 1.72 -12.43 12.08
N CYS A 103 2.21 -11.19 12.01
CA CYS A 103 3.61 -10.90 11.66
C CYS A 103 4.63 -11.19 12.78
N LYS A 104 4.19 -11.31 14.05
CA LYS A 104 5.05 -11.65 15.19
C LYS A 104 5.10 -13.16 15.48
N SER A 105 4.17 -13.92 14.90
CA SER A 105 4.00 -15.36 15.12
C SER A 105 4.72 -16.22 14.06
N LYS A 106 5.50 -15.62 13.16
CA LYS A 106 6.35 -16.33 12.19
C LYS A 106 7.79 -15.85 12.28
#